data_AF-U4U2S8-F1
#
_entry.id   AF-U4U2S8-F1
#
_cell.length_a   1.000
_cell.length_b   1.000
_cell.length_c   1.000
_cell.angle_alpha   90.00
_cell.angle_beta   90.00
_cell.angle_gamma   90.00
#
_symmetry.space_group_name_H-M   'P 1'
#
loop_
_entity.id
_entity.type
_entity.pdbx_description
1 polymer ?
#
loop_
_entity_poly.entity_id
_entity_poly.type
_entity_poly.pdbx_seq_one_letter_code
_entity_poly.pdbx_strand_id
1 'polypeptide(L)'
;MGLSVSAKTIKYLMFAFNFVFVITGMIIIGVGAAVKTIYTQYADFLDTQYFSLPNMLIATGALIFLVSFFGCCGAIKENWILLAIFTFLLCIICLFEFASGIAGYVLRSQTAAYLDTRLRADLSTYNESTHAIWDLIQSNFECCGVDSYADWSQYFGESGELPVSCCPSVSGVVGAFYCNSASTTTGTPSTSYSTTTTTTTQNTTSSETTSTSSPTSAPSDQNQLVNLAGSESTTAPYTEGCKSAFGAYIKQHAYQIGGCALGLAILQLVGIGFSFYLVRQLKNGYFST
;
A
#
# COMPACT_ATOMS: atom_id res chain seq x y z
N MET A 1 -53.64 -2.51 -1.57
CA MET A 1 -53.38 -3.60 -2.53
C MET A 1 -52.34 -4.54 -1.96
N GLY A 2 -52.44 -5.85 -2.20
CA GLY A 2 -51.41 -6.79 -1.75
C GLY A 2 -50.31 -6.95 -2.80
N LEU A 3 -49.07 -6.52 -2.50
CA LEU A 3 -47.91 -6.84 -3.33
C LEU A 3 -47.76 -8.36 -3.51
N SER A 4 -47.36 -8.78 -4.71
CA SER A 4 -47.00 -10.17 -5.00
C SER A 4 -45.86 -10.65 -4.07
N VAL A 5 -45.80 -11.96 -3.81
CA VAL A 5 -44.77 -12.55 -2.94
C VAL A 5 -43.37 -12.15 -3.40
N SER A 6 -43.11 -12.21 -4.72
CA SER A 6 -41.85 -11.80 -5.33
C SER A 6 -41.49 -10.34 -5.06
N ALA A 7 -42.45 -9.41 -5.18
CA ALA A 7 -42.22 -7.99 -4.91
C ALA A 7 -41.92 -7.71 -3.43
N LYS A 8 -42.59 -8.42 -2.51
CA LYS A 8 -42.29 -8.36 -1.07
C LYS A 8 -40.86 -8.85 -0.78
N THR A 9 -40.48 -10.00 -1.33
CA THR A 9 -39.12 -10.56 -1.16
C THR A 9 -38.05 -9.61 -1.67
N ILE A 10 -38.21 -9.06 -2.89
CA ILE A 10 -37.26 -8.10 -3.46
C ILE A 10 -37.17 -6.83 -2.62
N LYS A 11 -38.29 -6.32 -2.06
CA LYS A 11 -38.30 -5.16 -1.18
C LYS A 11 -37.45 -5.36 0.08
N TYR A 12 -37.63 -6.48 0.78
CA TYR A 12 -36.85 -6.79 1.99
C TYR A 12 -35.38 -7.06 1.67
N LEU A 13 -35.09 -7.77 0.57
CA LEU A 13 -33.73 -8.03 0.12
C LEU A 13 -32.98 -6.73 -0.23
N MET A 14 -33.62 -5.85 -1.01
CA MET A 14 -33.10 -4.54 -1.37
C MET A 14 -32.87 -3.67 -0.12
N PHE A 15 -33.80 -3.65 0.83
CA PHE A 15 -33.61 -2.94 2.09
C PHE A 15 -32.41 -3.48 2.88
N ALA A 16 -32.31 -4.81 3.06
CA ALA A 16 -31.23 -5.42 3.84
C ALA A 16 -29.84 -5.10 3.25
N PHE A 17 -29.65 -5.26 1.94
CA PHE A 17 -28.37 -4.92 1.29
C PHE A 17 -28.03 -3.43 1.39
N ASN A 18 -28.99 -2.55 1.10
CA ASN A 18 -28.75 -1.10 1.21
C ASN A 18 -28.49 -0.68 2.67
N PHE A 19 -29.10 -1.33 3.66
CA PHE A 19 -28.85 -1.05 5.07
C PHE A 19 -27.40 -1.38 5.47
N VAL A 20 -26.85 -2.51 5.00
CA VAL A 20 -25.42 -2.83 5.18
C VAL A 20 -24.55 -1.74 4.57
N PHE A 21 -24.83 -1.29 3.33
CA PHE A 21 -24.07 -0.21 2.71
C PHE A 21 -24.20 1.15 3.43
N VAL A 22 -25.35 1.47 4.04
CA VAL A 22 -25.50 2.66 4.90
C VAL A 22 -24.55 2.58 6.10
N ILE A 23 -24.48 1.43 6.79
CA ILE A 23 -23.56 1.23 7.92
C ILE A 23 -22.10 1.34 7.45
N THR A 24 -21.73 0.68 6.35
CA THR A 24 -20.39 0.76 5.77
C THR A 24 -20.02 2.20 5.39
N GLY A 25 -20.91 2.96 4.77
CA GLY A 25 -20.71 4.37 4.43
C GLY A 25 -20.44 5.23 5.68
N MET A 26 -21.23 5.04 6.74
CA MET A 26 -21.03 5.73 8.03
C MET A 26 -19.68 5.39 8.67
N ILE A 27 -19.25 4.12 8.63
CA ILE A 27 -17.95 3.69 9.14
C ILE A 27 -16.81 4.34 8.34
N ILE A 28 -16.89 4.34 7.01
CA ILE A 28 -15.87 4.94 6.13
C ILE A 28 -15.76 6.46 6.38
N ILE A 29 -16.88 7.17 6.53
CA ILE A 29 -16.89 8.60 6.88
C ILE A 29 -16.23 8.81 8.25
N GLY A 30 -16.57 7.97 9.25
CA GLY A 30 -16.00 8.05 10.60
C GLY A 30 -14.49 7.84 10.63
N VAL A 31 -13.99 6.81 9.92
CA VAL A 31 -12.54 6.55 9.78
C VAL A 31 -11.85 7.70 9.04
N GLY A 32 -12.40 8.15 7.92
CA GLY A 32 -11.83 9.27 7.16
C GLY A 32 -11.78 10.56 7.97
N ALA A 33 -12.81 10.85 8.76
CA ALA A 33 -12.85 11.99 9.68
C ALA A 33 -11.82 11.86 10.82
N ALA A 34 -11.71 10.69 11.45
CA ALA A 34 -10.75 10.44 12.53
C ALA A 34 -9.30 10.59 12.03
N VAL A 35 -8.96 9.97 10.90
CA VAL A 35 -7.64 10.11 10.26
C VAL A 35 -7.36 11.56 9.88
N LYS A 36 -8.36 12.27 9.32
CA LYS A 36 -8.23 13.70 9.03
C LYS A 36 -7.97 14.53 10.30
N THR A 37 -8.65 14.27 11.41
CA THR A 37 -8.43 15.02 12.66
C THR A 37 -7.02 14.86 13.20
N ILE A 38 -6.45 13.65 13.13
CA ILE A 38 -5.06 13.38 13.52
C ILE A 38 -4.12 14.23 12.65
N TYR A 39 -4.24 14.16 11.32
CA TYR A 39 -3.38 14.95 10.44
C TYR A 39 -3.56 16.47 10.60
N THR A 40 -4.78 16.97 10.93
CA THR A 40 -4.95 18.41 11.17
C THR A 40 -4.23 18.93 12.41
N GLN A 41 -3.91 18.07 13.39
CA GLN A 41 -3.10 18.47 14.54
C GLN A 41 -1.62 18.70 14.18
N TYR A 42 -1.19 18.20 13.02
CA TYR A 42 0.15 18.38 12.46
C TYR A 42 0.11 19.23 11.17
N ALA A 43 -0.96 20.00 10.93
CA ALA A 43 -1.14 20.77 9.69
C ALA A 43 -0.04 21.81 9.43
N ASP A 44 0.64 22.30 10.47
CA ASP A 44 1.79 23.20 10.35
C ASP A 44 3.07 22.50 9.85
N PHE A 45 3.09 21.15 9.85
CA PHE A 45 4.22 20.30 9.45
C PHE A 45 3.92 19.37 8.27
N LEU A 46 2.63 19.10 7.97
CA LEU A 46 2.19 18.20 6.91
C LEU A 46 1.72 18.95 5.66
N ASP A 47 2.27 18.59 4.51
CA ASP A 47 1.85 19.15 3.23
C ASP A 47 0.38 18.79 2.89
N THR A 48 -0.24 19.65 2.09
CA THR A 48 -1.58 19.51 1.49
C THR A 48 -1.84 18.14 0.85
N GLN A 49 -0.81 17.47 0.33
CA GLN A 49 -0.88 16.12 -0.24
C GLN A 49 -1.45 15.09 0.75
N TYR A 50 -1.10 15.18 2.05
CA TYR A 50 -1.56 14.26 3.11
C TYR A 50 -3.08 14.31 3.34
N PHE A 51 -3.68 15.49 3.20
CA PHE A 51 -5.13 15.67 3.36
C PHE A 51 -5.94 15.09 2.19
N SER A 52 -5.31 14.75 1.07
CA SER A 52 -6.02 14.20 -0.11
C SER A 52 -6.65 12.83 0.17
N LEU A 53 -5.92 11.90 0.78
CA LEU A 53 -6.41 10.54 1.02
C LEU A 53 -7.62 10.49 1.99
N PRO A 54 -7.60 11.15 3.17
CA PRO A 54 -8.76 11.15 4.07
C PRO A 54 -9.96 11.91 3.48
N ASN A 55 -9.73 12.99 2.72
CA ASN A 55 -10.80 13.72 2.04
C ASN A 55 -11.49 12.85 0.97
N MET A 56 -10.73 12.07 0.18
CA MET A 56 -11.29 11.10 -0.77
C MET A 56 -12.08 9.99 -0.06
N LEU A 57 -11.60 9.52 1.10
CA LEU A 57 -12.29 8.52 1.92
C LEU A 57 -13.66 9.03 2.40
N ILE A 58 -13.71 10.26 2.94
CA ILE A 58 -14.95 10.92 3.36
C ILE A 58 -15.90 11.10 2.17
N ALA A 59 -15.40 11.57 1.02
CA ALA A 59 -16.22 11.80 -0.17
C ALA A 59 -16.85 10.50 -0.71
N THR A 60 -16.05 9.42 -0.79
CA THR A 60 -16.53 8.09 -1.21
C THR A 60 -17.55 7.52 -0.22
N GLY A 61 -17.26 7.61 1.09
CA GLY A 61 -18.19 7.18 2.14
C GLY A 61 -19.52 7.93 2.12
N ALA A 62 -19.50 9.25 1.90
CA ALA A 62 -20.69 10.09 1.75
C ALA A 62 -21.52 9.71 0.52
N LEU A 63 -20.88 9.42 -0.62
CA LEU A 63 -21.57 8.94 -1.83
C LEU A 63 -22.29 7.60 -1.58
N ILE A 64 -21.58 6.63 -0.97
CA ILE A 64 -22.15 5.32 -0.62
C ILE A 64 -23.35 5.49 0.33
N PHE A 65 -23.21 6.32 1.37
CA PHE A 65 -24.28 6.61 2.32
C PHE A 65 -25.50 7.21 1.64
N LEU A 66 -25.34 8.24 0.81
CA LEU A 66 -26.46 8.93 0.15
C LEU A 66 -27.23 8.01 -0.80
N VAL A 67 -26.52 7.28 -1.67
CA VAL A 67 -27.13 6.31 -2.60
C VAL A 67 -27.90 5.25 -1.82
N SER A 68 -27.27 4.64 -0.81
CA SER A 68 -27.87 3.55 -0.04
C SER A 68 -29.03 4.03 0.86
N PHE A 69 -28.99 5.27 1.34
CA PHE A 69 -30.09 5.91 2.06
C PHE A 69 -31.33 6.09 1.18
N PHE A 70 -31.16 6.55 -0.07
CA PHE A 70 -32.28 6.62 -1.03
C PHE A 70 -32.81 5.23 -1.40
N GLY A 71 -31.94 4.22 -1.54
CA GLY A 71 -32.34 2.83 -1.71
C GLY A 71 -33.21 2.31 -0.56
N CYS A 72 -32.75 2.50 0.69
CA CYS A 72 -33.50 2.12 1.89
C CYS A 72 -34.84 2.85 2.02
N CYS A 73 -34.83 4.19 1.91
CA CYS A 73 -36.05 5.00 2.04
C CYS A 73 -37.05 4.72 0.92
N GLY A 74 -36.59 4.50 -0.31
CA GLY A 74 -37.44 4.12 -1.45
C GLY A 74 -38.11 2.76 -1.23
N ALA A 75 -37.35 1.76 -0.76
CA ALA A 75 -37.88 0.43 -0.48
C ALA A 75 -38.86 0.41 0.71
N ILE A 76 -38.58 1.11 1.81
CA ILE A 76 -39.49 1.16 2.98
C ILE A 76 -40.76 1.95 2.65
N LYS A 77 -40.62 3.18 2.14
CA LYS A 77 -41.75 4.11 1.93
C LYS A 77 -42.59 3.77 0.69
N GLU A 78 -42.22 2.75 -0.07
CA GLU A 78 -42.88 2.33 -1.31
C GLU A 78 -43.03 3.50 -2.33
N ASN A 79 -42.11 4.46 -2.27
CA ASN A 79 -42.13 5.67 -3.10
C ASN A 79 -41.29 5.45 -4.36
N TRP A 80 -41.98 5.33 -5.50
CA TRP A 80 -41.36 5.08 -6.80
C TRP A 80 -40.41 6.20 -7.25
N ILE A 81 -40.58 7.45 -6.79
CA ILE A 81 -39.69 8.58 -7.13
C ILE A 81 -38.34 8.42 -6.41
N LEU A 82 -38.34 8.02 -5.13
CA LEU A 82 -37.09 7.77 -4.40
C LEU A 82 -36.31 6.58 -4.99
N LEU A 83 -37.02 5.51 -5.38
CA LEU A 83 -36.42 4.39 -6.10
C LEU A 83 -35.90 4.80 -7.49
N ALA A 84 -36.60 5.69 -8.21
CA ALA A 84 -36.11 6.23 -9.48
C ALA A 84 -34.83 7.06 -9.31
N ILE A 85 -34.74 7.89 -8.27
CA ILE A 85 -33.51 8.65 -7.93
C ILE A 85 -32.36 7.69 -7.61
N PHE A 86 -32.59 6.68 -6.76
CA PHE A 86 -31.59 5.63 -6.48
C PHE A 86 -31.09 4.95 -7.76
N THR A 87 -32.01 4.57 -8.66
CA THR A 87 -31.68 3.94 -9.94
C THR A 87 -30.86 4.87 -10.83
N PHE A 88 -31.23 6.15 -10.92
CA PHE A 88 -30.52 7.16 -11.70
C PHE A 88 -29.08 7.38 -11.20
N LEU A 89 -28.88 7.44 -9.88
CA LEU A 89 -27.55 7.54 -9.28
C LEU A 89 -26.70 6.30 -9.57
N LEU A 90 -27.26 5.09 -9.48
CA LEU A 90 -26.55 3.87 -9.87
C LEU A 90 -26.23 3.82 -11.37
N CYS A 91 -27.08 4.34 -12.25
CA CYS A 91 -26.76 4.46 -13.68
C CYS A 91 -25.56 5.41 -13.90
N ILE A 92 -25.51 6.55 -13.21
CA ILE A 92 -24.38 7.49 -13.29
C ILE A 92 -23.08 6.83 -12.80
N ILE A 93 -23.11 6.13 -11.66
CA ILE A 93 -21.92 5.44 -11.13
C ILE A 93 -21.45 4.35 -12.10
N CYS A 94 -22.37 3.61 -12.73
CA CYS A 94 -22.06 2.58 -13.71
C CYS A 94 -21.38 3.17 -14.96
N LEU A 95 -21.81 4.35 -15.42
CA LEU A 95 -21.13 5.07 -16.50
C LEU A 95 -19.70 5.50 -16.11
N PHE A 96 -19.48 5.96 -14.88
CA PHE A 96 -18.13 6.27 -14.37
C PHE A 96 -17.26 5.03 -14.19
N GLU A 97 -17.83 3.90 -13.78
CA GLU A 97 -17.13 2.61 -13.67
C GLU A 97 -16.65 2.13 -15.05
N PHE A 98 -17.52 2.13 -16.07
CA PHE A 98 -17.11 1.79 -17.43
C PHE A 98 -16.11 2.79 -18.01
N ALA A 99 -16.32 4.09 -17.80
CA ALA A 99 -15.39 5.12 -18.30
C ALA A 99 -14.01 5.01 -17.64
N SER A 100 -13.94 4.78 -16.32
CA SER A 100 -12.68 4.61 -15.59
C SER A 100 -11.99 3.29 -15.94
N GLY A 101 -12.73 2.20 -16.15
CA GLY A 101 -12.18 0.92 -16.63
C GLY A 101 -11.53 1.04 -18.01
N ILE A 102 -12.22 1.70 -18.96
CA ILE A 102 -11.67 1.98 -20.30
C ILE A 102 -10.46 2.91 -20.21
N ALA A 103 -10.56 4.01 -19.45
CA ALA A 103 -9.47 4.96 -19.28
C ALA A 103 -8.24 4.30 -18.66
N GLY A 104 -8.39 3.49 -17.61
CA GLY A 104 -7.32 2.75 -16.96
C GLY A 104 -6.63 1.75 -17.91
N TYR A 105 -7.39 1.09 -18.78
CA TYR A 105 -6.80 0.22 -19.81
C TYR A 105 -6.01 1.00 -20.87
N VAL A 106 -6.56 2.12 -21.37
CA VAL A 106 -5.92 2.92 -22.42
C VAL A 106 -4.70 3.68 -21.91
N LEU A 107 -4.77 4.27 -20.70
CA LEU A 107 -3.68 5.06 -20.13
C LEU A 107 -2.60 4.21 -19.43
N ARG A 108 -2.72 2.88 -19.38
CA ARG A 108 -1.79 1.98 -18.65
C ARG A 108 -0.29 2.24 -18.89
N SER A 109 0.10 2.68 -20.10
CA SER A 109 1.48 3.03 -20.43
C SER A 109 1.87 4.42 -19.92
N GLN A 110 0.95 5.39 -19.97
CA GLN A 110 1.14 6.73 -19.43
C GLN A 110 1.17 6.73 -17.90
N THR A 111 0.37 5.87 -17.25
CA THR A 111 0.37 5.70 -15.79
C THR A 111 1.74 5.32 -15.25
N ALA A 112 2.51 4.48 -15.96
CA ALA A 112 3.87 4.12 -15.57
C ALA A 112 4.84 5.31 -15.63
N ALA A 113 4.76 6.14 -16.68
CA ALA A 113 5.59 7.35 -16.82
C ALA A 113 5.19 8.46 -15.85
N TYR A 114 3.89 8.61 -15.59
CA TYR A 114 3.36 9.53 -14.59
C TYR A 114 3.81 9.14 -13.18
N LEU A 115 3.75 7.84 -12.85
CA LEU A 115 4.24 7.31 -11.59
C LEU A 115 5.75 7.53 -11.42
N ASP A 116 6.57 7.27 -12.45
CA ASP A 116 8.01 7.59 -12.42
C ASP A 116 8.26 9.07 -12.11
N THR A 117 7.58 9.96 -12.84
CA THR A 117 7.69 11.42 -12.64
C THR A 117 7.29 11.84 -11.23
N ARG A 118 6.21 11.26 -10.70
CA ARG A 118 5.72 11.56 -9.34
C ARG A 118 6.65 11.01 -8.26
N LEU A 119 7.08 9.76 -8.36
CA LEU A 119 8.03 9.17 -7.42
C LEU A 119 9.35 9.96 -7.39
N ARG A 120 9.88 10.44 -8.54
CA ARG A 120 11.08 11.30 -8.52
C ARG A 120 10.84 12.66 -7.88
N ALA A 121 9.69 13.28 -8.10
CA ALA A 121 9.34 14.56 -7.47
C ALA A 121 9.20 14.39 -5.94
N ASP A 122 8.50 13.36 -5.50
CA ASP A 122 8.31 13.04 -4.08
C ASP A 122 9.64 12.61 -3.42
N LEU A 123 10.54 11.93 -4.15
CA LEU A 123 11.90 11.62 -3.69
C LEU A 123 12.74 12.91 -3.51
N SER A 124 12.65 13.85 -4.44
CA SER A 124 13.37 15.13 -4.36
C SER A 124 12.91 16.02 -3.19
N THR A 125 11.76 15.70 -2.59
CA THR A 125 11.19 16.39 -1.43
C THR A 125 11.20 15.49 -0.19
N TYR A 126 12.15 14.54 -0.11
CA TYR A 126 12.32 13.68 1.06
C TYR A 126 12.72 14.51 2.30
N ASN A 127 11.80 14.62 3.25
CA ASN A 127 11.93 15.44 4.44
C ASN A 127 11.08 14.86 5.60
N GLU A 128 10.99 15.59 6.72
CA GLU A 128 10.19 15.23 7.90
C GLU A 128 8.70 14.96 7.61
N SER A 129 8.15 15.43 6.48
CA SER A 129 6.79 15.08 6.06
C SER A 129 6.75 13.85 5.14
N THR A 130 7.67 13.75 4.17
CA THR A 130 7.61 12.73 3.09
C THR A 130 8.21 11.38 3.46
N HIS A 131 9.08 11.30 4.47
CA HIS A 131 9.74 10.04 4.83
C HIS A 131 8.75 8.94 5.22
N ALA A 132 7.70 9.26 5.98
CA ALA A 132 6.74 8.26 6.45
C ALA A 132 5.99 7.52 5.30
N ILE A 133 5.72 8.18 4.16
CA ILE A 133 5.16 7.52 2.98
C ILE A 133 6.20 6.66 2.29
N TRP A 134 7.43 7.17 2.13
CA TRP A 134 8.53 6.41 1.54
C TRP A 134 8.85 5.16 2.35
N ASP A 135 8.93 5.28 3.67
CA ASP A 135 9.16 4.17 4.59
C ASP A 135 8.08 3.11 4.48
N LEU A 136 6.81 3.53 4.40
CA LEU A 136 5.67 2.64 4.21
C LEU A 136 5.70 1.95 2.84
N ILE A 137 6.09 2.64 1.77
CA ILE A 137 6.21 2.04 0.42
C ILE A 137 7.36 1.04 0.38
N GLN A 138 8.55 1.43 0.85
CA GLN A 138 9.76 0.61 0.79
C GLN A 138 9.65 -0.65 1.64
N SER A 139 9.05 -0.54 2.83
CA SER A 139 8.79 -1.71 3.69
C SER A 139 7.68 -2.62 3.18
N ASN A 140 6.56 -2.10 2.65
CA ASN A 140 5.46 -2.96 2.16
C ASN A 140 5.74 -3.64 0.82
N PHE A 141 6.56 -3.03 -0.05
CA PHE A 141 6.89 -3.56 -1.38
C PHE A 141 8.32 -4.12 -1.47
N GLU A 142 9.04 -4.22 -0.35
CA GLU A 142 10.42 -4.74 -0.25
C GLU A 142 11.34 -4.15 -1.32
N CYS A 143 11.32 -2.82 -1.45
CA CYS A 143 11.93 -2.06 -2.53
C CYS A 143 12.73 -0.87 -2.01
N CYS A 144 13.64 -0.32 -2.82
CA CYS A 144 14.41 0.87 -2.46
C CYS A 144 14.60 1.81 -3.65
N GLY A 145 14.36 3.12 -3.45
CA GLY A 145 14.44 4.13 -4.51
C GLY A 145 13.31 4.01 -5.55
N VAL A 146 13.46 4.70 -6.69
CA VAL A 146 12.50 4.67 -7.81
C VAL A 146 12.81 3.50 -8.72
N ASP A 147 14.06 3.40 -9.17
CA ASP A 147 14.62 2.32 -10.00
C ASP A 147 15.55 1.41 -9.19
N SER A 148 16.29 1.94 -8.23
CA SER A 148 17.14 1.15 -7.31
C SER A 148 17.62 2.00 -6.12
N TYR A 149 18.24 1.35 -5.12
CA TYR A 149 18.84 2.02 -3.96
C TYR A 149 19.86 3.11 -4.33
N ALA A 150 20.47 3.03 -5.51
CA ALA A 150 21.39 4.03 -6.04
C ALA A 150 20.75 5.43 -6.21
N ASP A 151 19.41 5.54 -6.35
CA ASP A 151 18.71 6.83 -6.44
C ASP A 151 18.96 7.71 -5.19
N TRP A 152 19.23 7.11 -4.03
CA TRP A 152 19.52 7.80 -2.78
C TRP A 152 20.88 8.47 -2.71
N SER A 153 21.84 8.06 -3.55
CA SER A 153 23.20 8.64 -3.58
C SER A 153 23.20 10.14 -3.94
N GLN A 154 22.15 10.63 -4.60
CA GLN A 154 21.97 12.04 -4.92
C GLN A 154 21.57 12.89 -3.70
N TYR A 155 21.08 12.26 -2.63
CA TYR A 155 20.50 12.93 -1.46
C TYR A 155 21.34 12.75 -0.20
N PHE A 156 21.93 11.57 0.01
CA PHE A 156 22.83 11.30 1.14
C PHE A 156 24.32 11.30 0.74
N GLY A 157 24.63 11.39 -0.56
CA GLY A 157 26.00 11.43 -1.07
C GLY A 157 26.68 10.05 -1.10
N GLU A 158 28.01 10.05 -1.15
CA GLU A 158 28.83 8.84 -1.20
C GLU A 158 29.04 8.16 0.18
N SER A 159 28.38 8.63 1.24
CA SER A 159 28.38 7.94 2.55
C SER A 159 27.75 6.54 2.48
N GLY A 160 26.92 6.31 1.46
CA GLY A 160 26.19 5.08 1.24
C GLY A 160 25.02 4.86 2.20
N GLU A 161 24.66 5.89 2.97
CA GLU A 161 23.51 5.90 3.87
C GLU A 161 22.20 5.75 3.09
N LEU A 162 21.26 4.99 3.67
CA LEU A 162 19.96 4.68 3.10
C LEU A 162 18.89 4.80 4.20
N PRO A 163 17.61 5.08 3.86
CA PRO A 163 16.50 4.94 4.80
C PRO A 163 16.45 3.52 5.37
N VAL A 164 16.14 3.36 6.66
CA VAL A 164 16.07 2.05 7.32
C VAL A 164 15.03 1.14 6.66
N SER A 165 14.00 1.71 6.06
CA SER A 165 12.96 1.04 5.28
C SER A 165 13.42 0.42 3.96
N CYS A 166 14.56 0.84 3.41
CA CYS A 166 15.24 0.18 2.29
C CYS A 166 15.92 -1.15 2.66
N CYS A 167 15.93 -1.51 3.94
CA CYS A 167 16.71 -2.62 4.47
C CYS A 167 15.80 -3.75 4.98
N PRO A 168 16.16 -5.03 4.74
CA PRO A 168 15.39 -6.16 5.21
C PRO A 168 15.39 -6.26 6.74
N SER A 169 14.23 -6.61 7.30
CA SER A 169 14.05 -6.75 8.75
C SER A 169 14.70 -8.04 9.27
N VAL A 170 15.95 -7.94 9.72
CA VAL A 170 16.71 -9.06 10.29
C VAL A 170 16.21 -9.45 11.69
N SER A 171 15.64 -10.65 11.81
CA SER A 171 15.11 -11.17 13.08
C SER A 171 16.21 -11.84 13.92
N GLY A 172 16.22 -11.56 15.23
CA GLY A 172 17.14 -12.20 16.18
C GLY A 172 18.53 -11.58 16.30
N VAL A 173 18.78 -10.44 15.65
CA VAL A 173 20.03 -9.68 15.82
C VAL A 173 20.05 -9.01 17.20
N VAL A 174 21.18 -9.14 17.91
CA VAL A 174 21.43 -8.50 19.21
C VAL A 174 22.66 -7.61 19.07
N GLY A 175 22.44 -6.31 18.89
CA GLY A 175 23.50 -5.31 18.70
C GLY A 175 23.17 -4.31 17.59
N ALA A 176 24.19 -3.65 17.06
CA ALA A 176 24.07 -2.81 15.88
C ALA A 176 23.88 -3.67 14.61
N PHE A 177 23.13 -3.13 13.66
CA PHE A 177 22.90 -3.69 12.34
C PHE A 177 23.26 -2.63 11.30
N TYR A 178 23.94 -3.05 10.21
CA TYR A 178 24.41 -2.14 9.17
C TYR A 178 23.86 -2.54 7.80
N CYS A 179 23.33 -1.55 7.09
CA CYS A 179 22.81 -1.68 5.74
C CYS A 179 23.12 -0.38 4.99
N ASN A 180 23.81 -0.50 3.86
CA ASN A 180 24.31 0.62 3.08
C ASN A 180 24.47 0.23 1.61
N SER A 181 24.69 1.20 0.73
CA SER A 181 24.86 0.97 -0.72
C SER A 181 26.09 0.15 -1.12
N ALA A 182 27.06 -0.05 -0.20
CA ALA A 182 28.32 -0.77 -0.44
C ALA A 182 28.27 -2.26 -0.08
N SER A 183 27.28 -2.68 0.72
CA SER A 183 27.09 -4.06 1.20
C SER A 183 26.74 -5.08 0.10
N THR A 184 26.58 -4.64 -1.15
CA THR A 184 26.33 -5.47 -2.35
C THR A 184 27.50 -6.40 -2.74
N THR A 185 28.63 -6.37 -2.04
CA THR A 185 29.88 -7.06 -2.44
C THR A 185 30.37 -8.14 -1.47
N THR A 186 29.52 -9.08 -1.04
CA THR A 186 29.94 -10.49 -0.84
C THR A 186 28.75 -11.44 -0.64
N GLY A 187 28.57 -12.38 -1.57
CA GLY A 187 27.97 -13.68 -1.29
C GLY A 187 26.43 -13.78 -1.27
N THR A 188 25.95 -14.76 -2.03
CA THR A 188 24.70 -15.53 -1.90
C THR A 188 24.19 -15.64 -0.44
N PRO A 189 22.86 -15.68 -0.19
CA PRO A 189 22.31 -15.94 1.14
C PRO A 189 22.88 -17.22 1.73
N SER A 190 23.82 -17.04 2.67
CA SER A 190 24.50 -18.14 3.33
C SER A 190 23.62 -18.61 4.47
N THR A 191 22.85 -19.67 4.22
CA THR A 191 22.38 -20.59 5.27
C THR A 191 23.59 -21.34 5.87
N SER A 192 24.51 -20.59 6.46
CA SER A 192 25.68 -21.10 7.17
C SER A 192 25.37 -21.15 8.67
N TYR A 193 24.81 -22.29 9.09
CA TYR A 193 24.98 -22.79 10.46
C TYR A 193 26.48 -23.00 10.71
N SER A 194 27.17 -21.94 11.17
CA SER A 194 28.58 -22.00 11.52
C SER A 194 28.77 -22.54 12.94
N THR A 195 28.59 -23.84 13.10
CA THR A 195 28.99 -24.55 14.32
C THR A 195 30.51 -24.75 14.31
N THR A 196 31.23 -23.99 15.13
CA THR A 196 32.67 -24.20 15.36
C THR A 196 32.95 -24.37 16.84
N THR A 197 33.36 -25.58 17.23
CA THR A 197 33.70 -25.98 18.60
C THR A 197 35.08 -25.47 19.03
N THR A 198 35.22 -25.07 20.30
CA THR A 198 36.37 -24.35 20.87
C THR A 198 37.45 -25.24 21.52
N THR A 199 38.74 -24.96 21.26
CA THR A 199 39.98 -25.33 22.02
C THR A 199 41.21 -24.61 21.39
N THR A 200 42.29 -24.14 22.03
CA THR A 200 42.64 -23.92 23.46
C THR A 200 43.77 -22.86 23.60
N THR A 201 43.47 -21.74 24.26
CA THR A 201 44.24 -21.01 25.31
C THR A 201 45.79 -20.86 25.30
N GLN A 202 46.27 -19.58 25.39
CA GLN A 202 47.37 -18.98 26.24
C GLN A 202 48.06 -17.78 25.49
N ASN A 203 48.24 -16.53 26.00
CA ASN A 203 48.99 -15.95 27.16
C ASN A 203 50.49 -15.67 26.84
N THR A 204 51.18 -14.52 27.14
CA THR A 204 50.87 -13.25 27.86
C THR A 204 51.90 -12.10 27.56
N THR A 205 51.45 -10.84 27.40
CA THR A 205 52.04 -9.46 27.62
C THR A 205 53.55 -9.09 27.35
N SER A 206 53.79 -7.87 26.78
CA SER A 206 54.78 -6.79 27.18
C SER A 206 55.77 -6.19 26.11
N SER A 207 55.64 -4.88 25.86
CA SER A 207 56.67 -3.79 25.73
C SER A 207 57.76 -3.66 24.62
N GLU A 208 57.78 -2.44 24.01
CA GLU A 208 58.91 -1.51 23.65
C GLU A 208 60.03 -1.77 22.58
N THR A 209 60.10 -0.84 21.59
CA THR A 209 61.27 0.05 21.24
C THR A 209 62.51 -0.44 20.43
N THR A 210 62.55 -0.04 19.14
CA THR A 210 63.71 0.56 18.36
C THR A 210 64.88 -0.25 17.73
N SER A 211 65.00 -0.13 16.39
CA SER A 211 66.19 -0.05 15.50
C SER A 211 67.00 -1.28 14.99
N THR A 212 67.03 -1.39 13.65
CA THR A 212 68.17 -1.73 12.75
C THR A 212 68.79 -3.14 12.71
N SER A 213 68.48 -3.93 11.66
CA SER A 213 69.45 -4.44 10.65
C SER A 213 68.82 -5.38 9.61
N SER A 214 69.32 -5.32 8.36
CA SER A 214 69.07 -6.29 7.26
C SER A 214 70.10 -7.45 7.34
N PRO A 215 69.95 -8.65 6.68
CA PRO A 215 69.25 -8.82 5.39
C PRO A 215 68.58 -10.19 5.05
N THR A 216 67.89 -10.18 3.90
CA THR A 216 67.65 -11.30 2.93
C THR A 216 66.58 -12.38 3.19
N SER A 217 65.84 -12.65 2.10
CA SER A 217 64.98 -13.81 1.76
C SER A 217 63.56 -13.92 2.35
N ALA A 218 62.63 -14.21 1.44
CA ALA A 218 61.19 -14.38 1.60
C ALA A 218 60.77 -15.66 0.84
N PRO A 219 59.48 -16.02 0.69
CA PRO A 219 58.34 -15.94 1.62
C PRO A 219 57.62 -17.31 1.78
N SER A 220 56.74 -17.46 2.80
CA SER A 220 55.49 -18.25 2.68
C SER A 220 54.60 -18.13 3.92
N ASP A 221 53.33 -17.79 3.67
CA ASP A 221 52.11 -18.14 4.40
C ASP A 221 52.09 -18.12 5.94
N GLN A 222 51.48 -17.05 6.50
CA GLN A 222 50.90 -17.09 7.83
C GLN A 222 49.40 -16.78 7.84
N ASN A 223 48.67 -17.85 8.09
CA ASN A 223 47.30 -17.92 8.62
C ASN A 223 47.08 -16.88 9.74
N GLN A 224 46.03 -16.05 9.68
CA GLN A 224 45.68 -15.12 10.76
C GLN A 224 44.33 -15.47 11.39
N LEU A 225 44.30 -15.51 12.72
CA LEU A 225 43.17 -15.99 13.51
C LEU A 225 41.98 -15.02 13.50
N VAL A 226 40.77 -15.57 13.51
CA VAL A 226 39.53 -14.83 13.72
C VAL A 226 39.45 -14.38 15.18
N ASN A 227 39.55 -13.07 15.41
CA ASN A 227 39.19 -12.47 16.69
C ASN A 227 37.67 -12.36 16.79
N LEU A 228 37.06 -12.86 17.86
CA LEU A 228 35.68 -12.53 18.22
C LEU A 228 35.61 -11.11 18.81
N ALA A 229 35.68 -10.11 17.93
CA ALA A 229 35.00 -8.84 18.15
C ALA A 229 33.51 -9.01 17.79
N GLY A 230 32.64 -8.10 18.25
CA GLY A 230 31.19 -8.22 18.06
C GLY A 230 30.79 -8.46 16.60
N SER A 231 29.91 -9.43 16.36
CA SER A 231 29.44 -9.78 15.02
C SER A 231 28.57 -8.66 14.44
N GLU A 232 29.19 -7.69 13.76
CA GLU A 232 28.50 -6.69 12.95
C GLU A 232 27.68 -7.37 11.86
N SER A 233 26.37 -7.46 12.07
CA SER A 233 25.46 -8.06 11.11
C SER A 233 25.22 -7.04 10.00
N THR A 234 25.81 -7.32 8.83
CA THR A 234 25.64 -6.50 7.62
C THR A 234 24.69 -7.19 6.65
N THR A 235 23.72 -6.48 6.08
CA THR A 235 22.85 -7.04 5.03
C THR A 235 22.67 -6.05 3.88
N ALA A 236 22.52 -6.59 2.68
CA ALA A 236 22.25 -5.82 1.47
C ALA A 236 20.88 -5.11 1.54
N PRO A 237 20.77 -3.87 1.02
CA PRO A 237 19.48 -3.20 0.82
C PRO A 237 18.66 -3.90 -0.27
N TYR A 238 17.37 -3.57 -0.35
CA TYR A 238 16.54 -3.98 -1.47
C TYR A 238 17.10 -3.42 -2.79
N THR A 239 17.33 -4.30 -3.78
CA THR A 239 17.93 -3.93 -5.07
C THR A 239 16.90 -3.47 -6.10
N GLU A 240 15.64 -3.88 -5.95
CA GLU A 240 14.53 -3.51 -6.83
C GLU A 240 13.96 -2.13 -6.48
N GLY A 241 13.81 -1.27 -7.48
CA GLY A 241 13.14 0.02 -7.34
C GLY A 241 11.63 -0.09 -7.16
N CYS A 242 11.06 0.80 -6.35
CA CYS A 242 9.65 0.75 -5.99
C CYS A 242 8.69 0.92 -7.17
N LYS A 243 9.12 1.56 -8.27
CA LYS A 243 8.35 1.61 -9.53
C LYS A 243 8.17 0.21 -10.15
N SER A 244 9.21 -0.63 -10.09
CA SER A 244 9.17 -2.00 -10.60
C SER A 244 8.33 -2.89 -9.69
N ALA A 245 8.62 -2.86 -8.38
CA ALA A 245 7.93 -3.69 -7.39
C ALA A 245 6.42 -3.42 -7.37
N PHE A 246 5.99 -2.15 -7.38
CA PHE A 246 4.58 -1.77 -7.48
C PHE A 246 3.94 -2.23 -8.81
N GLY A 247 4.68 -2.15 -9.93
CA GLY A 247 4.24 -2.66 -11.22
C GLY A 247 4.10 -4.18 -11.27
N ALA A 248 4.96 -4.91 -10.55
CA ALA A 248 4.88 -6.36 -10.38
C ALA A 248 3.68 -6.75 -9.49
N TYR A 249 3.51 -6.06 -8.35
CA TYR A 249 2.38 -6.21 -7.44
C TYR A 249 1.03 -6.03 -8.16
N ILE A 250 0.87 -4.94 -8.94
CA ILE A 250 -0.35 -4.74 -9.73
C ILE A 250 -0.58 -5.91 -10.71
N LYS A 251 0.45 -6.41 -11.40
CA LYS A 251 0.30 -7.55 -12.33
C LYS A 251 -0.12 -8.83 -11.60
N GLN A 252 0.48 -9.11 -10.44
CA GLN A 252 0.18 -10.29 -9.64
C GLN A 252 -1.25 -10.25 -9.06
N HIS A 253 -1.70 -9.07 -8.60
CA HIS A 253 -3.02 -8.87 -8.03
C HIS A 253 -4.10 -8.42 -9.02
N ALA A 254 -3.75 -8.24 -10.31
CA ALA A 254 -4.66 -7.75 -11.36
C ALA A 254 -5.97 -8.57 -11.46
N TYR A 255 -5.88 -9.90 -11.31
CA TYR A 255 -7.05 -10.77 -11.36
C TYR A 255 -7.98 -10.59 -10.14
N GLN A 256 -7.43 -10.27 -8.97
CA GLN A 256 -8.21 -10.01 -7.76
C GLN A 256 -8.89 -8.65 -7.85
N ILE A 257 -8.14 -7.61 -8.24
CA ILE A 257 -8.65 -6.25 -8.42
C ILE A 257 -9.76 -6.22 -9.48
N GLY A 258 -9.50 -6.85 -10.65
CA GLY A 258 -10.49 -6.99 -11.72
C GLY A 258 -11.70 -7.84 -11.32
N GLY A 259 -11.50 -8.91 -10.52
CA GLY A 259 -12.58 -9.73 -9.98
C GLY A 259 -13.48 -8.98 -9.00
N CYS A 260 -12.89 -8.19 -8.09
CA CYS A 260 -13.63 -7.32 -7.17
C CYS A 260 -14.44 -6.26 -7.93
N ALA A 261 -13.83 -5.58 -8.92
CA ALA A 261 -14.52 -4.59 -9.74
C ALA A 261 -15.70 -5.23 -10.51
N LEU A 262 -15.47 -6.36 -11.21
CA LEU A 262 -16.54 -7.07 -11.93
C LEU A 262 -17.66 -7.54 -10.98
N GLY A 263 -17.32 -7.99 -9.77
CA GLY A 263 -18.30 -8.36 -8.74
C GLY A 263 -19.18 -7.17 -8.32
N LEU A 264 -18.58 -6.00 -8.11
CA LEU A 264 -19.30 -4.77 -7.79
C LEU A 264 -20.21 -4.33 -8.94
N ALA A 265 -19.72 -4.33 -10.18
CA ALA A 265 -20.51 -4.04 -11.38
C ALA A 265 -21.75 -4.97 -11.49
N ILE A 266 -21.58 -6.28 -11.25
CA ILE A 266 -22.69 -7.24 -11.27
C ILE A 266 -23.71 -6.96 -10.16
N LEU A 267 -23.26 -6.71 -8.92
CA LEU A 267 -24.13 -6.35 -7.81
C LEU A 267 -24.92 -5.05 -8.09
N GLN A 268 -24.28 -4.08 -8.74
CA GLN A 268 -24.88 -2.82 -9.14
C GLN A 268 -25.94 -3.01 -10.23
N LEU A 269 -25.67 -3.82 -11.26
CA LEU A 269 -26.66 -4.17 -12.29
C LEU A 269 -27.87 -4.92 -11.72
N VAL A 270 -27.66 -5.84 -10.77
CA VAL A 270 -28.75 -6.51 -10.04
C VAL A 270 -29.57 -5.50 -9.22
N GLY A 271 -28.92 -4.57 -8.53
CA GLY A 271 -29.59 -3.48 -7.80
C GLY A 271 -30.43 -2.58 -8.69
N ILE A 272 -29.91 -2.21 -9.86
CA ILE A 272 -30.65 -1.45 -10.90
C ILE A 272 -31.87 -2.25 -11.37
N GLY A 273 -31.71 -3.55 -11.70
CA GLY A 273 -32.80 -4.41 -12.15
C GLY A 273 -33.92 -4.59 -11.12
N PHE A 274 -33.56 -4.86 -9.86
CA PHE A 274 -34.53 -4.95 -8.75
C PHE A 274 -35.25 -3.63 -8.48
N SER A 275 -34.53 -2.51 -8.54
CA SER A 275 -35.14 -1.18 -8.39
C SER A 275 -36.12 -0.87 -9.52
N PHE A 276 -35.75 -1.08 -10.80
CA PHE A 276 -36.66 -0.91 -11.93
C PHE A 276 -37.90 -1.79 -11.83
N TYR A 277 -37.74 -3.05 -11.40
CA TYR A 277 -38.87 -3.95 -11.15
C TYR A 277 -39.84 -3.38 -10.11
N LEU A 278 -39.32 -2.93 -8.95
CA LEU A 278 -40.14 -2.32 -7.90
C LEU A 278 -40.79 -1.00 -8.36
N VAL A 279 -40.06 -0.12 -9.04
CA VAL A 279 -40.60 1.13 -9.62
C VAL A 279 -41.78 0.83 -10.55
N ARG A 280 -41.65 -0.17 -11.44
CA ARG A 280 -42.73 -0.55 -12.37
C ARG A 280 -43.94 -1.12 -11.63
N GLN A 281 -43.73 -1.99 -10.64
CA GLN A 281 -44.83 -2.55 -9.83
C GLN A 281 -45.58 -1.46 -9.06
N LEU A 282 -44.85 -0.58 -8.35
CA LEU A 282 -45.43 0.52 -7.58
C LEU A 282 -46.18 1.51 -8.48
N LYS A 283 -45.55 1.96 -9.57
CA LYS A 283 -46.17 2.88 -10.54
C LYS A 283 -47.47 2.29 -11.10
N ASN A 284 -47.47 1.02 -11.51
CA ASN A 284 -48.68 0.37 -12.03
C ASN A 284 -49.78 0.26 -10.97
N GLY A 285 -49.44 0.04 -9.69
CA GLY A 285 -50.41 0.06 -8.60
C GLY A 285 -51.06 1.43 -8.40
N TYR A 286 -50.26 2.51 -8.45
CA TYR A 286 -50.77 3.89 -8.34
C TYR A 286 -51.71 4.29 -9.48
N PHE A 287 -51.45 3.89 -10.73
CA PHE A 287 -52.31 4.20 -11.88
C PHE A 287 -53.52 3.25 -12.04
N SER A 288 -53.64 2.22 -11.20
CA SER A 288 -54.75 1.26 -11.22
C SER A 288 -55.83 1.57 -10.15
N THR A 289 -55.76 2.74 -9.52
CA THR A 289 -56.71 3.24 -8.50
C THR A 289 -57.25 4.59 -8.94
#